data_AF-G3FAL1-F1
#
_entry.id   AF-G3FAL1-F1
#
_cell.length_a   1.000
_cell.length_b   1.000
_cell.length_c   1.000
_cell.angle_alpha   90.00
_cell.angle_beta   90.00
_cell.angle_gamma   90.00
#
_symmetry.space_group_name_H-M   'P 1'
#
loop_
_entity.id
_entity.type
_entity.pdbx_description
1 polymer ?
#
loop_
_entity_poly.entity_id
_entity_poly.type
_entity_poly.pdbx_seq_one_letter_code
_entity_poly.pdbx_strand_id
1 'polypeptide(L)'
;KIESADACLILANKYCADPDAEDASNIMRVISIKNYHPKIRIITQMLQYHNKAHLLNIPSWNWKEGDDAICLAELKAGFIAQSCLAQGLSTMLANLFSMRSFIEIEEDTWQKYYLEGVANEMYTEYLSSAFVGLS
;
A
#
# COMPACT_ATOMS: atom_id res chain seq x y z
N LYS A 1 13.62 -17.40 -9.29
CA LYS A 1 14.42 -17.90 -8.14
C LYS A 1 14.10 -17.01 -6.95
N ILE A 2 13.39 -17.52 -5.95
CA ILE A 2 12.93 -16.70 -4.81
C ILE A 2 14.11 -16.29 -3.90
N GLU A 3 15.15 -17.11 -3.84
CA GLU A 3 16.42 -16.88 -3.15
C GLU A 3 17.23 -15.67 -3.67
N SER A 4 16.96 -15.22 -4.89
CA SER A 4 17.63 -14.08 -5.54
C SER A 4 16.64 -12.96 -5.88
N ALA A 5 15.40 -13.05 -5.43
CA ALA A 5 14.38 -12.05 -5.69
C ALA A 5 14.47 -10.94 -4.63
N ASP A 6 14.24 -9.70 -5.06
CA ASP A 6 14.24 -8.53 -4.15
C ASP A 6 13.00 -8.53 -3.25
N ALA A 7 11.83 -8.85 -3.82
CA ALA A 7 10.59 -8.94 -3.08
C ALA A 7 9.64 -10.00 -3.66
N CYS A 8 8.68 -10.43 -2.82
CA CYS A 8 7.55 -11.27 -3.23
C CYS A 8 6.24 -10.54 -2.93
N LEU A 9 5.42 -10.33 -3.97
CA LEU A 9 4.11 -9.70 -3.85
C LEU A 9 3.02 -10.77 -3.86
N ILE A 10 2.19 -10.79 -2.82
CA ILE A 10 1.05 -11.71 -2.68
C ILE A 10 -0.24 -10.92 -2.84
N LEU A 11 -0.94 -11.17 -3.95
CA LEU A 11 -2.21 -10.52 -4.28
C LEU A 11 -3.38 -11.34 -3.74
N ALA A 12 -4.37 -10.66 -3.16
CA ALA A 12 -5.58 -11.28 -2.63
C ALA A 12 -6.75 -11.13 -3.60
N ASN A 13 -7.61 -12.14 -3.67
CA ASN A 13 -8.88 -12.01 -4.38
C ASN A 13 -9.87 -11.15 -3.59
N LYS A 14 -10.00 -9.88 -3.98
CA LYS A 14 -10.89 -8.89 -3.35
C LYS A 14 -12.39 -9.24 -3.40
N TYR A 15 -12.79 -10.15 -4.28
CA TYR A 15 -14.20 -10.51 -4.53
C TYR A 15 -14.46 -11.99 -4.19
N CYS A 16 -13.69 -12.57 -3.27
CA CYS A 16 -13.92 -13.91 -2.75
C CYS A 16 -15.21 -13.99 -1.92
N ALA A 17 -15.78 -15.19 -1.81
CA ALA A 17 -16.97 -15.43 -0.99
C ALA A 17 -16.67 -15.37 0.51
N ASP A 18 -15.51 -15.87 0.93
CA ASP A 18 -15.05 -15.90 2.32
C ASP A 18 -13.69 -15.18 2.43
N PRO A 19 -13.68 -13.92 2.93
CA PRO A 19 -12.46 -13.14 3.12
C PRO A 19 -11.49 -13.74 4.14
N ASP A 20 -11.97 -14.41 5.19
CA ASP A 20 -11.12 -14.98 6.22
C ASP A 20 -10.36 -16.20 5.69
N ALA A 21 -11.02 -17.03 4.87
CA ALA A 21 -10.38 -18.15 4.20
C ALA A 21 -9.31 -17.71 3.17
N GLU A 22 -9.56 -16.62 2.44
CA GLU A 22 -8.58 -16.04 1.50
C GLU A 22 -7.36 -15.49 2.24
N ASP A 23 -7.57 -14.76 3.34
CA ASP A 23 -6.49 -14.24 4.18
C ASP A 23 -5.67 -15.37 4.83
N ALA A 24 -6.33 -16.41 5.35
CA ALA A 24 -5.66 -17.59 5.88
C ALA A 24 -4.78 -18.27 4.82
N SER A 25 -5.28 -18.37 3.58
CA SER A 25 -4.52 -18.90 2.45
C SER A 25 -3.30 -18.04 2.13
N ASN A 26 -3.43 -16.71 2.17
CA ASN A 26 -2.31 -15.79 1.98
C ASN A 26 -1.27 -15.88 3.10
N ILE A 27 -1.70 -15.98 4.36
CA ILE A 27 -0.81 -16.20 5.50
C ILE A 27 -0.02 -17.50 5.33
N MET A 28 -0.66 -18.58 4.88
CA MET A 28 0.04 -19.84 4.59
C MET A 28 1.08 -19.70 3.48
N ARG A 29 0.82 -18.88 2.45
CA ARG A 29 1.81 -18.55 1.41
C ARG A 29 2.99 -17.78 2.00
N VAL A 30 2.74 -16.80 2.86
CA VAL A 30 3.81 -16.06 3.59
C VAL A 30 4.68 -17.02 4.40
N ILE A 31 4.05 -17.89 5.20
CA ILE A 31 4.78 -18.89 6.02
C ILE A 31 5.65 -19.78 5.13
N SER A 32 5.10 -20.29 4.02
CA SER A 32 5.85 -21.14 3.09
C SER A 32 7.09 -20.43 2.52
N ILE A 33 6.95 -19.17 2.09
CA ILE A 33 8.06 -18.39 1.53
C ILE A 33 9.10 -18.06 2.61
N LYS A 34 8.67 -17.59 3.79
CA LYS A 34 9.57 -17.27 4.91
C LYS A 34 10.28 -18.49 5.48
N ASN A 35 9.67 -19.67 5.41
CA ASN A 35 10.33 -20.92 5.79
C ASN A 35 11.43 -21.31 4.78
N TYR A 36 11.25 -20.99 3.50
CA TYR A 36 12.25 -21.26 2.47
C TYR A 36 13.39 -20.23 2.45
N HIS A 37 13.08 -18.94 2.49
CA HIS A 37 14.06 -17.85 2.53
C HIS A 37 13.60 -16.74 3.50
N PRO A 38 14.02 -16.77 4.78
CA PRO A 38 13.52 -15.85 5.81
C PRO A 38 13.74 -14.36 5.54
N LYS A 39 14.80 -14.02 4.81
CA LYS A 39 15.26 -12.64 4.58
C LYS A 39 14.60 -11.93 3.39
N ILE A 40 13.73 -12.60 2.65
CA ILE A 40 13.04 -11.97 1.51
C ILE A 40 12.02 -10.95 2.01
N ARG A 41 11.91 -9.80 1.34
CA ARG A 41 10.84 -8.84 1.55
C ARG A 41 9.52 -9.37 1.00
N ILE A 42 8.47 -9.40 1.83
CA ILE A 42 7.12 -9.82 1.40
C ILE A 42 6.13 -8.67 1.55
N ILE A 43 5.40 -8.37 0.49
CA ILE A 43 4.28 -7.43 0.50
C ILE A 43 3.01 -8.22 0.21
N THR A 44 2.09 -8.29 1.17
CA THR A 44 0.85 -9.07 1.03
C THR A 44 -0.39 -8.19 1.18
N GLN A 45 -1.44 -8.52 0.44
CA GLN A 45 -2.76 -7.95 0.63
C GLN A 45 -3.55 -8.77 1.65
N MET A 46 -4.20 -8.08 2.58
CA MET A 46 -5.11 -8.66 3.58
C MET A 46 -6.49 -8.03 3.43
N LEU A 47 -7.54 -8.81 3.56
CA LEU A 47 -8.92 -8.35 3.44
C LEU A 47 -9.45 -7.85 4.78
N GLN A 48 -9.19 -8.58 5.87
CA GLN A 48 -9.65 -8.24 7.21
C GLN A 48 -8.51 -7.77 8.11
N TYR A 49 -8.82 -6.84 9.03
CA TYR A 49 -7.82 -6.27 9.93
C TYR A 49 -7.37 -7.25 11.00
N HIS A 50 -8.28 -8.04 11.59
CA HIS A 50 -7.92 -9.00 12.64
C HIS A 50 -6.93 -10.07 12.15
N ASN A 51 -7.01 -10.47 10.89
CA ASN A 51 -6.10 -11.46 10.31
C ASN A 51 -4.65 -10.95 10.17
N LYS A 52 -4.44 -9.63 10.10
CA LYS A 52 -3.11 -9.00 10.02
C LYS A 52 -2.24 -9.36 11.23
N ALA A 53 -2.85 -9.53 12.41
CA ALA A 53 -2.12 -9.89 13.63
C ALA A 53 -1.41 -11.25 13.52
N HIS A 54 -1.94 -12.19 12.73
CA HIS A 54 -1.31 -13.49 12.53
C HIS A 54 0.04 -13.41 11.82
N LEU A 55 0.25 -12.40 10.96
CA LEU A 55 1.53 -12.19 10.28
C LEU A 55 2.63 -11.78 11.27
N LEU A 56 2.30 -10.98 12.29
CA LEU A 56 3.24 -10.54 13.32
C LEU A 56 3.71 -11.70 14.23
N ASN A 57 2.95 -12.80 14.27
CA ASN A 57 3.33 -13.99 15.02
C ASN A 57 4.34 -14.87 14.27
N ILE A 58 4.61 -14.59 12.99
CA ILE A 58 5.61 -15.32 12.21
C ILE A 58 7.00 -14.79 12.61
N PRO A 59 7.91 -15.63 13.13
CA PRO A 59 9.20 -15.16 13.69
C PRO A 59 10.11 -14.51 12.65
N SER A 60 9.99 -14.90 11.38
CA SER A 60 10.75 -14.37 10.25
C SER A 60 10.10 -13.14 9.58
N TRP A 61 8.98 -12.65 10.11
CA TRP A 61 8.32 -11.45 9.61
C TRP A 61 8.95 -10.21 10.26
N ASN A 62 9.56 -9.36 9.45
CA ASN A 62 10.31 -8.19 9.91
C ASN A 62 9.87 -6.92 9.20
N TRP A 63 8.99 -6.16 9.86
CA TRP A 63 8.49 -4.87 9.37
C TRP A 63 9.60 -3.83 9.17
N LYS A 64 10.75 -3.94 9.86
CA LYS A 64 11.89 -3.03 9.67
C LYS A 64 12.67 -3.29 8.38
N GLU A 65 12.58 -4.51 7.85
CA GLU A 65 13.18 -4.90 6.56
C GLU A 65 12.20 -4.75 5.39
N GLY A 66 11.02 -4.15 5.63
CA GLY A 66 10.05 -3.82 4.60
C GLY A 66 9.00 -4.90 4.33
N ASP A 67 8.82 -5.86 5.24
CA ASP A 67 7.67 -6.76 5.19
C ASP A 67 6.38 -5.99 5.52
N ASP A 68 5.54 -5.80 4.51
CA ASP A 68 4.37 -4.93 4.57
C ASP A 68 3.07 -5.72 4.33
N ALA A 69 2.07 -5.49 5.19
CA ALA A 69 0.74 -6.07 5.05
C ALA A 69 -0.28 -4.97 4.75
N ILE A 70 -0.72 -4.90 3.50
CA ILE A 70 -1.68 -3.92 3.00
C ILE A 70 -3.10 -4.43 3.32
N CYS A 71 -3.68 -3.95 4.42
CA CYS A 71 -5.05 -4.30 4.78
C CYS A 71 -6.06 -3.40 4.04
N LEU A 72 -6.87 -4.01 3.17
CA LEU A 72 -7.82 -3.29 2.33
C LEU A 72 -9.00 -2.72 3.13
N ALA A 73 -9.52 -3.46 4.12
CA ALA A 73 -10.58 -2.94 4.99
C ALA A 73 -10.10 -1.74 5.82
N GLU A 74 -8.89 -1.82 6.37
CA GLU A 74 -8.25 -0.74 7.14
C GLU A 74 -8.10 0.53 6.29
N LEU A 75 -7.47 0.42 5.12
CA LEU A 75 -7.26 1.56 4.23
C LEU A 75 -8.57 2.15 3.69
N LYS A 76 -9.52 1.29 3.28
CA LYS A 76 -10.82 1.74 2.78
C LYS A 76 -11.60 2.50 3.84
N ALA A 77 -11.73 1.92 5.04
CA ALA A 77 -12.45 2.58 6.13
C ALA A 77 -11.72 3.84 6.60
N GLY A 78 -10.39 3.83 6.67
CA GLY A 78 -9.57 4.98 7.00
C GLY A 78 -9.75 6.15 6.03
N PHE A 79 -9.71 5.90 4.72
CA PHE A 79 -9.93 6.95 3.71
C PHE A 79 -11.33 7.57 3.78
N ILE A 80 -12.35 6.74 4.03
CA ILE A 80 -13.73 7.24 4.21
C ILE A 80 -13.81 8.07 5.49
N ALA A 81 -13.27 7.58 6.61
CA ALA A 81 -13.28 8.29 7.89
C ALA A 81 -12.58 9.65 7.81
N GLN A 82 -11.43 9.74 7.14
CA GLN A 82 -10.74 11.01 6.91
C GLN A 82 -11.56 11.96 6.01
N SER A 83 -12.32 11.42 5.06
CA SER A 83 -13.21 12.22 4.22
C SER A 83 -14.41 12.78 4.98
N CYS A 84 -14.80 12.19 6.11
CA CYS A 84 -15.81 12.75 7.01
C CYS A 84 -15.31 14.01 7.74
N LEU A 85 -13.99 14.15 7.91
CA LEU A 85 -13.37 15.35 8.50
C LEU A 85 -13.11 16.42 7.44
N ALA A 86 -12.60 16.01 6.27
CA ALA A 86 -12.32 16.89 5.14
C ALA A 86 -12.82 16.24 3.84
N GLN A 87 -13.93 16.75 3.30
CA GLN A 87 -14.55 16.19 2.10
C GLN A 87 -13.58 16.24 0.91
N GLY A 88 -13.48 15.11 0.18
CA GLY A 88 -12.60 14.97 -0.99
C GLY A 88 -11.19 14.45 -0.69
N LEU A 89 -10.81 14.34 0.60
CA LEU A 89 -9.47 13.88 1.00
C LEU A 89 -9.15 12.46 0.52
N SER A 90 -10.11 11.53 0.52
CA SER A 90 -9.92 10.18 -0.02
C SER A 90 -9.52 10.18 -1.50
N THR A 91 -10.17 10.99 -2.33
CA THR A 91 -9.86 11.11 -3.76
C THR A 91 -8.48 11.70 -3.98
N MET A 92 -8.12 12.74 -3.21
CA MET A 92 -6.79 13.34 -3.25
C MET A 92 -5.71 12.30 -2.92
N LEU A 93 -5.84 11.59 -1.79
CA LEU A 93 -4.89 10.55 -1.38
C LEU A 93 -4.82 9.41 -2.40
N ALA A 94 -5.94 8.94 -2.94
CA ALA A 94 -5.96 7.87 -3.92
C ALA A 94 -5.22 8.23 -5.23
N ASN A 95 -5.28 9.51 -5.64
CA ASN A 95 -4.53 9.98 -6.80
C ASN A 95 -3.02 10.02 -6.53
N LEU A 96 -2.58 10.43 -5.33
CA LEU A 96 -1.15 10.51 -4.97
C LEU A 96 -0.40 9.15 -5.04
N PHE A 97 -1.11 8.03 -4.88
CA PHE A 97 -0.54 6.68 -5.01
C PHE A 97 -0.66 6.08 -6.40
N SER A 98 -1.44 6.70 -7.29
CA SER A 98 -1.71 6.20 -8.63
C SER A 98 -0.83 6.94 -9.62
N MET A 99 0.14 6.26 -10.23
CA MET A 99 0.90 6.82 -11.34
C MET A 99 -0.04 7.15 -12.50
N ARG A 100 -0.22 8.45 -12.78
CA ARG A 100 -1.10 8.94 -13.84
C ARG A 100 -0.38 10.06 -14.58
N SER A 101 -0.19 9.88 -15.89
CA SER A 101 0.38 10.90 -16.75
C SER A 101 -0.53 12.12 -16.83
N PHE A 102 0.08 13.30 -16.90
CA PHE A 102 -0.63 14.53 -17.20
C PHE A 102 -1.29 14.45 -18.59
N ILE A 103 -2.53 14.93 -18.67
CA ILE A 103 -3.29 15.05 -19.93
C ILE A 103 -3.67 16.51 -20.08
N GLU A 104 -3.19 17.12 -21.16
CA GLU A 104 -3.49 18.52 -21.47
C GLU A 104 -4.92 18.64 -22.02
N ILE A 105 -5.71 19.50 -21.40
CA ILE A 105 -7.06 19.87 -21.86
C ILE A 105 -7.04 21.36 -22.22
N GLU A 106 -7.31 21.67 -23.48
CA GLU A 106 -7.33 23.04 -23.99
C GLU A 106 -8.56 23.82 -23.50
N GLU A 107 -9.71 23.15 -23.39
CA GLU A 107 -10.97 23.73 -22.95
C GLU A 107 -10.94 24.13 -21.47
N ASP A 108 -11.51 25.29 -21.12
CA ASP A 108 -11.61 25.77 -19.75
C ASP A 108 -12.74 25.04 -18.99
N THR A 109 -12.44 23.82 -18.56
CA THR A 109 -13.35 22.93 -17.84
C THR A 109 -12.80 22.58 -16.46
N TRP A 110 -13.68 22.15 -15.54
CA TRP A 110 -13.26 21.66 -14.23
C TRP A 110 -12.26 20.49 -14.31
N GLN A 111 -12.30 19.72 -15.41
CA GLN A 111 -11.42 18.57 -15.63
C GLN A 111 -9.97 19.00 -15.84
N LYS A 112 -9.75 20.13 -16.53
CA LYS A 112 -8.43 20.70 -16.74
C LYS A 112 -7.69 20.90 -15.40
N TYR A 113 -8.32 21.63 -14.48
CA TYR A 113 -7.77 21.91 -13.16
C TYR A 113 -7.65 20.65 -12.28
N TYR A 114 -8.59 19.70 -12.41
CA TYR A 114 -8.51 18.44 -11.68
C TYR A 114 -7.31 17.60 -12.14
N LEU A 115 -7.06 17.49 -13.44
CA LEU A 115 -6.00 16.67 -14.02
C LEU A 115 -4.59 17.20 -13.72
N GLU A 116 -4.43 18.51 -13.56
CA GLU A 116 -3.20 19.11 -13.02
C GLU A 116 -2.87 18.53 -11.63
N GLY A 117 -3.87 18.38 -10.77
CA GLY A 117 -3.71 17.79 -9.44
C GLY A 117 -3.44 16.28 -9.47
N VAL A 118 -4.02 15.57 -10.44
CA VAL A 118 -3.90 14.11 -10.59
C VAL A 118 -2.47 13.65 -10.93
N ALA A 119 -1.69 14.50 -11.59
CA ALA A 119 -0.32 14.19 -11.98
C ALA A 119 0.71 14.32 -10.84
N ASN A 120 0.27 14.59 -9.61
CA ASN A 120 1.16 14.64 -8.45
C ASN A 120 1.25 13.26 -7.80
N GLU A 121 2.47 12.85 -7.44
CA GLU A 121 2.73 11.63 -6.66
C GLU A 121 3.50 11.92 -5.36
N MET A 122 3.48 10.94 -4.45
CA MET A 122 4.26 10.98 -3.22
C MET A 122 5.66 10.39 -3.43
N TYR A 123 6.70 11.17 -3.12
CA TYR A 123 8.10 10.78 -3.27
C TYR A 123 8.83 10.79 -1.91
N THR A 124 9.86 9.94 -1.79
CA THR A 124 10.75 9.88 -0.64
C THR A 124 12.17 10.19 -1.09
N GLU A 125 12.78 11.24 -0.53
CA GLU A 125 14.15 11.66 -0.86
C GLU A 125 14.88 12.13 0.41
N TYR A 126 16.21 12.00 0.45
CA TYR A 126 17.00 12.56 1.53
C TYR A 126 17.14 14.07 1.38
N LEU A 127 16.95 14.81 2.49
CA LEU A 127 17.20 16.24 2.50
C LEU A 127 18.69 16.56 2.36
N SER A 128 18.98 17.68 1.68
CA SER A 128 20.34 18.21 1.58
C SER A 128 20.89 18.63 2.95
N SER A 129 22.21 18.54 3.12
CA SER A 129 22.92 19.01 4.31
C SER A 129 22.72 20.51 4.58
N ALA A 130 22.36 21.30 3.56
CA ALA A 130 22.02 22.71 3.70
C ALA A 130 20.78 22.95 4.59
N PHE A 131 19.90 21.96 4.73
CA PHE A 131 18.73 22.03 5.59
C PHE A 131 19.01 21.63 7.05
N VAL A 132 20.24 21.21 7.38
CA VAL A 132 20.58 20.81 8.76
C VAL A 132 20.51 22.03 9.68
N GLY A 133 19.66 21.95 10.70
CA GLY A 133 19.48 23.00 11.71
C GLY A 133 18.49 24.12 11.32
N LEU A 134 17.88 24.04 10.14
CA LEU A 134 16.75 24.89 9.76
C LEU A 134 15.44 24.28 10.29
N SER A 135 14.45 25.14 10.60
CA SER A 135 13.11 24.77 11.08
C SER A 135 12.06 24.86 9.98
#